data_AF-A0A6I3KKU3-F1
#
_entry.id   AF-A0A6I3KKU3-F1
#
_cell.length_a   1.000
_cell.length_b   1.000
_cell.length_c   1.000
_cell.angle_alpha   90.00
_cell.angle_beta   90.00
_cell.angle_gamma   90.00
#
_symmetry.space_group_name_H-M   'P 1'
#
loop_
_entity.id
_entity.type
_entity.pdbx_description
1 polymer ?
#
loop_
_entity_poly.entity_id
_entity_poly.type
_entity_poly.pdbx_seq_one_letter_code
_entity_poly.pdbx_strand_id
1 'polypeptide(L)'
;MILRAIFCSLTLLLSFPATAQTYRTLRLATWNLEHLADTNGEGCRARSDADYTLLKRYAEQLKADVIALQEVENEPAVGRIFDPQEWEIEISWRHDQNPPETCKETGAPMITQRTGFAIRRGIPYTRNPDVTALDVGGTNRHRDGVDITLEAGVPIRMLSVHLKSGCADAPLDGDDADCPPLRDQSKVLNSWIEARRKDGLPFVLLGDFNRRLQNEEEVVGLLGVRSGLTLSVSREAVSRCHAWTDKFIDHIIFDQKSKAFAEFTHFAELKFAEPEAKYPSDHCPVSVDVTVPDLCDAGEPAQCADSSSFKGYLSRGLRWFRRSPEFVAIVNYLFAQASLRVKEIAEAASPSEAWAVSLDADETILDNSLGQYENEYLGLGYVKERWDQWEARGAARAMPGAVAFMNDILGKQGKIVIITNRTAGNAEATYRNLTRLGMKDDRSKVCILARSDDDKKAGHEKEWQREGYKNDKDRRRKLFETGKASACWANDGNGALESSWAKPHKIKLWVGDNVLDLPKVSADEARREGLGALKFGPDYILIPNPLYGSWVVNQP
;
A
#
# COMPACT_ATOMS: atom_id res chain seq x y z
N MET A 1 63.01 18.22 53.64
CA MET A 1 61.71 17.67 53.17
C MET A 1 61.00 18.75 52.34
N ILE A 2 61.17 18.73 51.03
CA ILE A 2 60.33 19.48 50.08
C ILE A 2 60.17 18.55 48.87
N LEU A 3 59.00 17.92 48.73
CA LEU A 3 58.65 17.09 47.57
C LEU A 3 58.09 17.99 46.46
N ARG A 4 58.70 17.95 45.28
CA ARG A 4 58.18 18.51 44.04
C ARG A 4 57.24 17.48 43.40
N ALA A 5 55.97 17.85 43.18
CA ALA A 5 55.03 17.07 42.40
C ALA A 5 55.02 17.57 40.94
N ILE A 6 55.24 16.65 40.01
CA ILE A 6 55.19 16.84 38.56
C ILE A 6 53.74 16.61 38.13
N PHE A 7 53.09 17.62 37.52
CA PHE A 7 51.80 17.46 36.85
C PHE A 7 52.03 16.93 35.43
N CYS A 8 51.57 15.71 35.17
CA CYS A 8 51.53 15.10 33.85
C CYS A 8 50.11 15.29 33.30
N SER A 9 49.94 16.16 32.31
CA SER A 9 48.66 16.36 31.62
C SER A 9 48.41 15.19 30.67
N LEU A 10 47.55 14.27 31.09
CA LEU A 10 47.06 13.15 30.27
C LEU A 10 45.85 13.63 29.47
N THR A 11 46.05 13.90 28.17
CA THR A 11 44.97 14.21 27.23
C THR A 11 44.19 12.93 26.94
N LEU A 12 43.05 12.72 27.63
CA LEU A 12 42.14 11.61 27.37
C LEU A 12 41.38 11.91 26.07
N LEU A 13 41.80 11.30 24.96
CA LEU A 13 40.98 11.20 23.74
C LEU A 13 39.79 10.29 24.06
N LEU A 14 38.65 10.89 24.35
CA LEU A 14 37.36 10.20 24.40
C LEU A 14 36.97 9.84 22.96
N SER A 15 37.33 8.62 22.54
CA SER A 15 36.76 7.99 21.35
C SER A 15 35.28 7.70 21.65
N PHE A 16 34.38 8.52 21.11
CA PHE A 16 32.97 8.17 21.07
C PHE A 16 32.81 6.93 20.16
N PRO A 17 32.15 5.84 20.62
CA PRO A 17 31.86 4.74 19.73
C PRO A 17 30.94 5.25 18.63
N ALA A 18 31.32 4.97 17.37
CA ALA A 18 30.43 5.14 16.23
C ALA A 18 29.14 4.37 16.53
N THR A 19 28.05 5.12 16.69
CA THR A 19 26.69 4.59 16.82
C THR A 19 26.42 3.68 15.62
N ALA A 20 26.26 2.39 15.89
CA ALA A 20 26.11 1.36 14.88
C ALA A 20 24.77 1.52 14.17
N GLN A 21 24.79 1.46 12.83
CA GLN A 21 23.60 1.29 12.01
C GLN A 21 22.81 0.08 12.53
N THR A 22 21.55 0.28 12.91
CA THR A 22 20.68 -0.82 13.27
C THR A 22 20.22 -1.50 11.98
N TYR A 23 20.59 -2.76 11.82
CA TYR A 23 20.10 -3.60 10.73
C TYR A 23 18.95 -4.44 11.26
N ARG A 24 17.88 -4.57 10.48
CA ARG A 24 16.77 -5.47 10.81
C ARG A 24 16.87 -6.72 9.97
N THR A 25 17.20 -7.85 10.60
CA THR A 25 17.08 -9.15 9.95
C THR A 25 15.61 -9.59 9.99
N LEU A 26 15.07 -9.94 8.84
CA LEU A 26 13.74 -10.49 8.66
C LEU A 26 13.83 -11.84 7.95
N ARG A 27 12.98 -12.78 8.29
CA ARG A 27 12.82 -14.01 7.52
C ARG A 27 11.62 -13.91 6.58
N LEU A 28 11.89 -13.96 5.28
CA LEU A 28 10.87 -14.03 4.23
C LEU A 28 10.60 -15.49 3.90
N ALA A 29 9.33 -15.86 3.73
CA ALA A 29 8.94 -17.20 3.32
C ALA A 29 7.82 -17.17 2.29
N THR A 30 7.62 -18.29 1.59
CA THR A 30 6.42 -18.53 0.78
C THR A 30 5.86 -19.91 1.07
N TRP A 31 4.53 -20.03 1.08
CA TRP A 31 3.84 -21.27 1.38
C TRP A 31 2.50 -21.37 0.65
N ASN A 32 2.40 -22.31 -0.28
CA ASN A 32 1.11 -22.82 -0.76
C ASN A 32 0.48 -23.72 0.32
N LEU A 33 -0.73 -23.38 0.76
CA LEU A 33 -1.43 -24.06 1.85
C LEU A 33 -2.49 -25.04 1.35
N GLU A 34 -2.54 -25.33 0.05
CA GLU A 34 -3.37 -26.34 -0.60
C GLU A 34 -4.84 -26.27 -0.20
N HIS A 35 -5.58 -25.34 -0.80
CA HIS A 35 -6.99 -25.09 -0.50
C HIS A 35 -7.29 -24.92 1.01
N LEU A 36 -6.63 -23.97 1.68
CA LEU A 36 -6.92 -23.68 3.08
C LEU A 36 -8.32 -23.05 3.24
N ALA A 37 -9.22 -23.75 3.93
CA ALA A 37 -10.59 -23.32 4.17
C ALA A 37 -10.76 -22.66 5.55
N ASP A 38 -11.76 -21.79 5.68
CA ASP A 38 -12.16 -21.26 6.98
C ASP A 38 -12.92 -22.30 7.82
N THR A 39 -13.59 -23.23 7.17
CA THR A 39 -14.48 -24.20 7.81
C THR A 39 -13.96 -25.63 7.66
N ASN A 40 -14.18 -26.45 8.70
CA ASN A 40 -13.77 -27.86 8.67
C ASN A 40 -14.55 -28.65 7.62
N GLY A 41 -13.85 -29.56 6.94
CA GLY A 41 -14.44 -30.44 5.95
C GLY A 41 -14.72 -29.82 4.58
N GLU A 42 -14.43 -28.54 4.38
CA GLU A 42 -14.67 -27.83 3.10
C GLU A 42 -13.46 -27.85 2.16
N GLY A 43 -13.71 -27.50 0.90
CA GLY A 43 -12.72 -27.43 -0.16
C GLY A 43 -12.30 -28.78 -0.71
N CYS A 44 -11.32 -28.76 -1.63
CA CYS A 44 -10.80 -29.97 -2.26
C CYS A 44 -9.98 -30.82 -1.29
N ARG A 45 -9.43 -30.17 -0.27
CA ARG A 45 -8.69 -30.80 0.81
C ARG A 45 -9.38 -30.53 2.15
N ALA A 46 -10.35 -31.38 2.47
CA ALA A 46 -11.08 -31.35 3.72
C ALA A 46 -10.13 -31.51 4.92
N ARG A 47 -10.14 -30.52 5.83
CA ARG A 47 -9.31 -30.51 7.05
C ARG A 47 -10.15 -30.53 8.32
N SER A 48 -9.56 -31.10 9.37
CA SER A 48 -10.04 -31.10 10.75
C SER A 48 -9.21 -30.16 11.62
N ASP A 49 -9.65 -29.87 12.86
CA ASP A 49 -8.88 -29.03 13.79
C ASP A 49 -7.48 -29.57 14.10
N ALA A 50 -7.29 -30.89 14.02
CA ALA A 50 -5.96 -31.50 14.18
C ALA A 50 -5.02 -31.12 13.04
N ASP A 51 -5.54 -31.00 11.81
CA ASP A 51 -4.76 -30.59 10.64
C ASP A 51 -4.37 -29.10 10.73
N TYR A 52 -5.28 -28.23 11.17
CA TYR A 52 -4.97 -26.82 11.43
C TYR A 52 -3.96 -26.65 12.57
N THR A 53 -4.06 -27.46 13.63
CA THR A 53 -3.07 -27.50 14.71
C THR A 53 -1.69 -27.92 14.19
N LEU A 54 -1.64 -28.85 13.25
CA LEU A 54 -0.40 -29.28 12.61
C LEU A 54 0.20 -28.16 11.74
N LEU A 55 -0.61 -27.51 10.90
CA LEU A 55 -0.18 -26.36 10.10
C LEU A 55 0.36 -25.23 10.98
N LYS A 56 -0.33 -24.89 12.08
CA LYS A 56 0.13 -23.88 13.04
C LYS A 56 1.51 -24.22 13.62
N ARG A 57 1.76 -25.48 13.97
CA ARG A 57 3.08 -25.92 14.45
C ARG A 57 4.18 -25.70 13.41
N TYR A 58 3.90 -25.90 12.13
CA TYR A 58 4.89 -25.63 11.07
C TYR A 58 5.06 -24.14 10.81
N ALA A 59 3.99 -23.34 10.88
CA ALA A 59 4.08 -21.89 10.85
C ALA A 59 4.99 -21.34 11.96
N GLU A 60 4.87 -21.86 13.18
CA GLU A 60 5.75 -21.51 14.32
C GLU A 60 7.21 -21.92 14.08
N GLN A 61 7.44 -23.09 13.47
CA GLN A 61 8.78 -23.59 13.15
C GLN A 61 9.48 -22.82 12.03
N LEU A 62 8.73 -22.25 11.08
CA LEU A 62 9.29 -21.40 10.03
C LEU A 62 10.07 -20.22 10.61
N LYS A 63 9.62 -19.70 11.76
CA LYS A 63 10.17 -18.48 12.38
C LYS A 63 10.24 -17.32 11.37
N ALA A 64 9.28 -17.28 10.46
CA ALA A 64 9.19 -16.24 9.45
C ALA A 64 8.60 -14.96 10.04
N ASP A 65 8.85 -13.86 9.35
CA ASP A 65 8.33 -12.53 9.67
C ASP A 65 7.33 -12.06 8.61
N VAL A 66 7.55 -12.43 7.35
CA VAL A 66 6.65 -12.15 6.23
C VAL A 66 6.53 -13.41 5.39
N ILE A 67 5.31 -13.90 5.21
CA ILE A 67 5.04 -15.15 4.48
C ILE A 67 4.07 -14.84 3.34
N ALA A 68 4.49 -15.06 2.09
CA ALA A 68 3.57 -15.08 0.96
C ALA A 68 2.76 -16.37 0.99
N LEU A 69 1.44 -16.25 0.90
CA LEU A 69 0.52 -17.37 0.99
C LEU A 69 -0.17 -17.61 -0.35
N GLN A 70 -0.36 -18.89 -0.70
CA GLN A 70 -1.09 -19.31 -1.87
C GLN A 70 -2.16 -20.35 -1.50
N GLU A 71 -3.23 -20.37 -2.29
CA GLU A 71 -4.39 -21.26 -2.12
C GLU A 71 -5.11 -21.15 -0.78
N VAL A 72 -5.27 -19.93 -0.29
CA VAL A 72 -6.04 -19.65 0.92
C VAL A 72 -7.41 -19.10 0.57
N GLU A 73 -8.45 -19.46 1.33
CA GLU A 73 -9.80 -18.99 1.06
C GLU A 73 -9.94 -17.50 1.40
N ASN A 74 -9.76 -17.14 2.67
CA ASN A 74 -10.05 -15.80 3.18
C ASN A 74 -9.20 -15.52 4.43
N GLU A 75 -9.34 -14.31 4.98
CA GLU A 75 -8.63 -13.90 6.21
C GLU A 75 -8.93 -14.83 7.41
N PRO A 76 -10.20 -15.19 7.72
CA PRO A 76 -10.51 -16.19 8.74
C PRO A 76 -9.78 -17.52 8.56
N ALA A 77 -9.67 -18.06 7.33
CA ALA A 77 -8.95 -19.30 7.05
C ALA A 77 -7.47 -19.21 7.44
N VAL A 78 -6.80 -18.13 7.02
CA VAL A 78 -5.39 -17.85 7.40
C VAL A 78 -5.27 -17.67 8.92
N GLY A 79 -6.26 -17.01 9.54
CA GLY A 79 -6.36 -16.80 10.98
C GLY A 79 -6.40 -18.08 11.83
N ARG A 80 -6.72 -19.22 11.22
CA ARG A 80 -6.67 -20.54 11.90
C ARG A 80 -5.25 -21.02 12.16
N ILE A 81 -4.28 -20.56 11.36
CA ILE A 81 -2.86 -20.92 11.44
C ILE A 81 -2.06 -19.77 12.06
N PHE A 82 -2.36 -18.54 11.64
CA PHE A 82 -1.65 -17.33 12.04
C PHE A 82 -2.53 -16.50 12.96
N ASP A 83 -2.21 -16.46 14.26
CA ASP A 83 -3.02 -15.74 15.26
C ASP A 83 -3.15 -14.25 14.88
N PRO A 84 -4.37 -13.72 14.68
CA PRO A 84 -4.58 -12.31 14.35
C PRO A 84 -4.04 -11.33 15.41
N GLN A 85 -3.74 -11.78 16.64
CA GLN A 85 -3.06 -10.98 17.67
C GLN A 85 -1.56 -10.86 17.46
N GLU A 86 -0.96 -11.73 16.66
CA GLU A 86 0.48 -11.75 16.34
C GLU A 86 0.76 -11.41 14.88
N TRP A 87 -0.23 -11.56 14.00
CA TRP A 87 -0.12 -11.42 12.56
C TRP A 87 -1.15 -10.43 12.01
N GLU A 88 -0.73 -9.64 11.03
CA GLU A 88 -1.59 -8.97 10.06
C GLU A 88 -1.74 -9.88 8.85
N ILE A 89 -2.94 -9.94 8.27
CA ILE A 89 -3.27 -10.82 7.16
C ILE A 89 -3.77 -9.98 6.00
N GLU A 90 -3.19 -10.19 4.82
CA GLU A 90 -3.61 -9.55 3.57
C GLU A 90 -3.97 -10.63 2.57
N ILE A 91 -5.16 -10.56 1.98
CA ILE A 91 -5.65 -11.51 0.98
C ILE A 91 -6.08 -10.71 -0.25
N SER A 92 -5.99 -11.32 -1.45
CA SER A 92 -6.49 -10.66 -2.66
C SER A 92 -8.00 -10.41 -2.58
N TRP A 93 -8.49 -9.33 -3.21
CA TRP A 93 -9.93 -9.01 -3.24
C TRP A 93 -10.70 -9.81 -4.28
N ARG A 94 -10.09 -10.86 -4.82
CA ARG A 94 -10.69 -11.80 -5.76
C ARG A 94 -12.08 -12.20 -5.27
N HIS A 95 -13.10 -12.06 -6.10
CA HIS A 95 -14.47 -12.45 -5.73
C HIS A 95 -14.65 -13.96 -5.78
N ASP A 96 -15.62 -14.47 -5.01
CA ASP A 96 -15.96 -15.88 -5.09
C ASP A 96 -16.59 -16.24 -6.43
N GLN A 97 -16.27 -17.45 -6.91
CA GLN A 97 -16.91 -18.02 -8.08
C GLN A 97 -18.35 -18.41 -7.76
N ASN A 98 -19.29 -18.03 -8.62
CA ASN A 98 -20.69 -18.38 -8.46
C ASN A 98 -21.31 -18.82 -9.81
N PRO A 99 -21.64 -20.12 -9.99
CA PRO A 99 -21.42 -21.21 -9.03
C PRO A 99 -19.93 -21.56 -8.85
N PRO A 100 -19.52 -22.17 -7.72
CA PRO A 100 -18.14 -22.62 -7.54
C PRO A 100 -17.79 -23.77 -8.51
N GLU A 101 -16.51 -23.88 -8.86
CA GLU A 101 -16.01 -25.08 -9.55
C GLU A 101 -16.08 -26.30 -8.63
N THR A 102 -15.95 -27.51 -9.19
CA THR A 102 -15.98 -28.77 -8.44
C THR A 102 -14.59 -29.39 -8.34
N CYS A 103 -14.24 -29.86 -7.15
CA CYS A 103 -13.02 -30.62 -6.91
C CYS A 103 -13.05 -31.94 -7.70
N LYS A 104 -12.02 -32.18 -8.51
CA LYS A 104 -11.97 -33.34 -9.42
C LYS A 104 -12.08 -34.69 -8.71
N GLU A 105 -11.48 -34.81 -7.52
CA GLU A 105 -11.38 -36.07 -6.79
C GLU A 105 -12.58 -36.34 -5.89
N THR A 106 -13.10 -35.30 -5.22
CA THR A 106 -14.15 -35.44 -4.19
C THR A 106 -15.53 -35.05 -4.69
N GLY A 107 -15.63 -34.28 -5.78
CA GLY A 107 -16.88 -33.66 -6.25
C GLY A 107 -17.40 -32.53 -5.35
N ALA A 108 -16.67 -32.19 -4.27
CA ALA A 108 -17.02 -31.09 -3.38
C ALA A 108 -16.91 -29.72 -4.08
N PRO A 109 -17.61 -28.69 -3.60
CA PRO A 109 -17.37 -27.32 -4.05
C PRO A 109 -15.92 -26.90 -3.78
N MET A 110 -15.27 -26.36 -4.81
CA MET A 110 -13.94 -25.79 -4.70
C MET A 110 -14.06 -24.39 -4.09
N ILE A 111 -13.46 -24.20 -2.91
CA ILE A 111 -13.31 -22.88 -2.31
C ILE A 111 -12.45 -21.98 -3.21
N THR A 112 -12.75 -20.70 -3.19
CA THR A 112 -12.02 -19.69 -3.97
C THR A 112 -10.59 -19.57 -3.45
N GLN A 113 -9.63 -20.09 -4.20
CA GLN A 113 -8.20 -19.95 -3.88
C GLN A 113 -7.72 -18.50 -4.08
N ARG A 114 -7.10 -17.91 -3.07
CA ARG A 114 -6.51 -16.57 -3.13
C ARG A 114 -5.03 -16.61 -2.82
N THR A 115 -4.33 -15.56 -3.24
CA THR A 115 -2.97 -15.27 -2.78
C THR A 115 -3.06 -14.28 -1.61
N GLY A 116 -2.00 -14.21 -0.82
CA GLY A 116 -1.95 -13.33 0.34
C GLY A 116 -0.57 -13.16 0.95
N PHE A 117 -0.56 -12.48 2.10
CA PHE A 117 0.54 -12.44 3.04
C PHE A 117 0.05 -12.64 4.48
N ALA A 118 0.85 -13.34 5.28
CA ALA A 118 0.85 -13.19 6.74
C ALA A 118 2.10 -12.39 7.14
N ILE A 119 1.90 -11.28 7.86
CA ILE A 119 2.96 -10.34 8.23
C ILE A 119 2.97 -10.22 9.75
N ARG A 120 4.11 -10.47 10.39
CA ARG A 120 4.22 -10.35 11.86
C ARG A 120 3.91 -8.92 12.29
N ARG A 121 3.04 -8.76 13.29
CA ARG A 121 2.67 -7.46 13.85
C ARG A 121 3.90 -6.68 14.30
N GLY A 122 3.87 -5.37 14.11
CA GLY A 122 5.00 -4.48 14.36
C GLY A 122 5.98 -4.36 13.18
N ILE A 123 5.72 -5.03 12.05
CA ILE A 123 6.38 -4.72 10.78
C ILE A 123 5.47 -3.77 9.99
N PRO A 124 5.86 -2.49 9.82
CA PRO A 124 5.04 -1.56 9.06
C PRO A 124 5.06 -1.92 7.57
N TYR A 125 3.91 -1.80 6.92
CA TYR A 125 3.75 -2.03 5.49
C TYR A 125 2.61 -1.18 4.94
N THR A 126 2.52 -1.10 3.62
CA THR A 126 1.38 -0.53 2.91
C THR A 126 0.88 -1.52 1.86
N ARG A 127 -0.44 -1.72 1.83
CA ARG A 127 -1.10 -2.54 0.81
C ARG A 127 -1.26 -1.77 -0.50
N ASN A 128 -0.64 -2.28 -1.57
CA ASN A 128 -0.88 -1.81 -2.94
C ASN A 128 -2.08 -2.55 -3.55
N PRO A 129 -2.72 -2.05 -4.62
CA PRO A 129 -3.75 -2.84 -5.31
C PRO A 129 -3.24 -4.16 -5.85
N ASP A 130 -4.14 -5.12 -5.95
CA ASP A 130 -3.86 -6.42 -6.55
C ASP A 130 -3.41 -6.30 -8.01
N VAL A 131 -2.52 -7.21 -8.40
CA VAL A 131 -2.13 -7.43 -9.79
C VAL A 131 -3.16 -8.34 -10.44
N THR A 132 -4.37 -7.80 -10.66
CA THR A 132 -5.52 -8.57 -11.16
C THR A 132 -5.36 -9.05 -12.60
N ALA A 133 -4.45 -8.43 -13.35
CA ALA A 133 -4.10 -8.87 -14.71
C ALA A 133 -3.48 -10.28 -14.75
N LEU A 134 -3.06 -10.85 -13.60
CA LEU A 134 -2.61 -12.25 -13.51
C LEU A 134 -3.76 -13.26 -13.74
N ASP A 135 -5.01 -12.83 -13.64
CA ASP A 135 -6.14 -13.54 -14.21
C ASP A 135 -6.26 -13.30 -15.72
N VAL A 136 -5.33 -13.90 -16.47
CA VAL A 136 -5.13 -13.67 -17.91
C VAL A 136 -6.34 -14.03 -18.81
N GLY A 137 -7.35 -14.70 -18.27
CA GLY A 137 -8.61 -14.99 -18.96
C GLY A 137 -9.76 -14.06 -18.59
N GLY A 138 -9.64 -13.26 -17.53
CA GLY A 138 -10.73 -12.48 -16.95
C GLY A 138 -11.93 -13.34 -16.50
N THR A 139 -11.73 -14.65 -16.37
CA THR A 139 -12.75 -15.62 -15.97
C THR A 139 -12.78 -15.84 -14.47
N ASN A 140 -11.96 -15.09 -13.74
CA ASN A 140 -11.65 -15.28 -12.34
C ASN A 140 -11.12 -16.71 -12.10
N ARG A 141 -10.39 -17.32 -13.04
CA ARG A 141 -9.90 -18.71 -12.90
C ARG A 141 -8.47 -18.77 -12.36
N HIS A 142 -7.63 -17.82 -12.76
CA HIS A 142 -6.29 -17.71 -12.19
C HIS A 142 -6.32 -16.70 -11.04
N ARG A 143 -5.33 -16.82 -10.16
CA ARG A 143 -5.28 -16.02 -8.93
C ARG A 143 -4.63 -14.68 -9.23
N ASP A 144 -5.19 -13.62 -8.64
CA ASP A 144 -4.55 -12.31 -8.59
C ASP A 144 -3.22 -12.39 -7.82
N GLY A 145 -2.35 -11.40 -8.00
CA GLY A 145 -1.17 -11.22 -7.15
C GLY A 145 -1.42 -10.19 -6.06
N VAL A 146 -1.02 -10.49 -4.83
CA VAL A 146 -1.08 -9.55 -3.70
C VAL A 146 0.23 -8.76 -3.64
N ASP A 147 0.13 -7.43 -3.68
CA ASP A 147 1.26 -6.50 -3.70
C ASP A 147 1.28 -5.65 -2.42
N ILE A 148 2.42 -5.65 -1.73
CA ILE A 148 2.67 -4.82 -0.55
C ILE A 148 3.98 -4.04 -0.71
N THR A 149 4.10 -2.92 0.01
CA THR A 149 5.38 -2.25 0.27
C THR A 149 5.74 -2.45 1.72
N LEU A 150 6.75 -3.26 2.00
CA LEU A 150 7.33 -3.42 3.33
C LEU A 150 8.12 -2.16 3.69
N GLU A 151 7.96 -1.67 4.92
CA GLU A 151 8.58 -0.44 5.41
C GLU A 151 9.57 -0.77 6.54
N ALA A 152 10.47 -1.71 6.26
CA ALA A 152 11.39 -2.30 7.24
C ALA A 152 12.76 -1.61 7.28
N GLY A 153 12.79 -0.27 7.23
CA GLY A 153 14.02 0.51 7.13
C GLY A 153 14.12 1.19 5.77
N VAL A 154 14.33 0.42 4.69
CA VAL A 154 14.12 0.85 3.30
C VAL A 154 12.77 0.33 2.78
N PRO A 155 12.09 1.01 1.83
CA PRO A 155 10.89 0.48 1.18
C PRO A 155 11.25 -0.73 0.31
N ILE A 156 10.59 -1.89 0.51
CA ILE A 156 10.74 -3.08 -0.34
C ILE A 156 9.37 -3.46 -0.90
N ARG A 157 9.23 -3.46 -2.23
CA ARG A 157 8.00 -3.94 -2.90
C ARG A 157 7.99 -5.47 -2.92
N MET A 158 6.90 -6.09 -2.48
CA MET A 158 6.78 -7.53 -2.43
C MET A 158 5.51 -7.97 -3.15
N LEU A 159 5.63 -8.98 -4.02
CA LEU A 159 4.51 -9.54 -4.79
C LEU A 159 4.38 -11.03 -4.49
N SER A 160 3.25 -11.41 -3.90
CA SER A 160 2.82 -12.81 -3.72
C SER A 160 2.12 -13.28 -4.99
N VAL A 161 2.55 -14.41 -5.55
CA VAL A 161 2.00 -14.98 -6.79
C VAL A 161 1.61 -16.44 -6.63
N HIS A 162 0.61 -16.87 -7.40
CA HIS A 162 0.31 -18.28 -7.61
C HIS A 162 0.02 -18.51 -9.10
N LEU A 163 1.01 -19.02 -9.83
CA LEU A 163 0.96 -19.14 -11.28
C LEU A 163 0.30 -20.44 -11.75
N LYS A 164 -0.01 -20.52 -13.04
CA LYS A 164 -0.66 -21.67 -13.65
C LYS A 164 0.21 -22.94 -13.56
N SER A 165 -0.35 -23.98 -12.93
CA SER A 165 0.18 -25.35 -12.89
C SER A 165 0.10 -26.09 -14.23
N GLY A 166 0.83 -27.19 -14.38
CA GLY A 166 0.80 -28.07 -15.56
C GLY A 166 1.96 -27.87 -16.55
N CYS A 167 2.51 -26.66 -16.66
CA CYS A 167 3.67 -26.36 -17.50
C CYS A 167 4.99 -26.39 -16.70
N ALA A 168 5.24 -27.45 -15.93
CA ALA A 168 6.34 -27.47 -14.94
C ALA A 168 7.75 -27.53 -15.55
N ASP A 169 7.89 -28.22 -16.69
CA ASP A 169 9.17 -28.44 -17.42
C ASP A 169 9.08 -28.07 -18.91
N ALA A 170 7.89 -28.15 -19.50
CA ALA A 170 7.68 -27.98 -20.93
C ALA A 170 8.18 -26.60 -21.42
N PRO A 171 8.65 -26.50 -22.68
CA PRO A 171 8.92 -25.21 -23.30
C PRO A 171 7.68 -24.32 -23.25
N LEU A 172 7.85 -23.08 -22.79
CA LEU A 172 6.73 -22.14 -22.56
C LEU A 172 6.00 -21.75 -23.86
N ASP A 173 6.67 -21.89 -24.99
CA ASP A 173 6.17 -21.69 -26.36
C ASP A 173 5.78 -23.00 -27.06
N GLY A 174 5.81 -24.13 -26.36
CA GLY A 174 5.40 -25.43 -26.89
C GLY A 174 3.89 -25.63 -26.98
N ASP A 175 3.49 -26.84 -27.38
CA ASP A 175 2.09 -27.23 -27.65
C ASP A 175 1.31 -27.70 -26.40
N ASP A 176 1.92 -27.66 -25.22
CA ASP A 176 1.26 -28.03 -23.96
C ASP A 176 0.14 -27.03 -23.63
N ALA A 177 -1.07 -27.53 -23.36
CA ALA A 177 -2.26 -26.69 -23.17
C ALA A 177 -2.21 -25.82 -21.90
N ASP A 178 -1.36 -26.15 -20.92
CA ASP A 178 -1.20 -25.40 -19.69
C ASP A 178 -0.14 -24.30 -19.78
N CYS A 179 0.73 -24.32 -20.80
CA CYS A 179 1.78 -23.31 -20.99
C CYS A 179 1.27 -21.93 -21.49
N PRO A 180 0.26 -21.80 -22.35
CA PRO A 180 -0.20 -20.49 -22.83
C PRO A 180 -0.68 -19.54 -21.71
N PRO A 181 -1.52 -19.96 -20.74
CA PRO A 181 -1.89 -19.07 -19.63
C PRO A 181 -0.68 -18.68 -18.78
N LEU A 182 0.24 -19.62 -18.50
CA LEU A 182 1.48 -19.31 -17.77
C LEU A 182 2.32 -18.26 -18.52
N ARG A 183 2.43 -18.39 -19.84
CA ARG A 183 3.15 -17.42 -20.70
C ARG A 183 2.53 -16.03 -20.64
N ASP A 184 1.21 -15.95 -20.61
CA ASP A 184 0.53 -14.66 -20.50
C ASP A 184 0.71 -14.06 -19.10
N GLN A 185 0.71 -14.89 -18.04
CA GLN A 185 1.04 -14.44 -16.69
C GLN A 185 2.48 -13.92 -16.62
N SER A 186 3.43 -14.56 -17.30
CA SER A 186 4.81 -14.08 -17.41
C SER A 186 4.91 -12.67 -17.99
N LYS A 187 4.09 -12.31 -18.99
CA LYS A 187 4.07 -10.95 -19.56
C LYS A 187 3.57 -9.91 -18.55
N VAL A 188 2.61 -10.29 -17.72
CA VAL A 188 2.09 -9.44 -16.63
C VAL A 188 3.17 -9.21 -15.59
N LEU A 189 3.85 -10.28 -15.13
CA LEU A 189 4.96 -10.16 -14.19
C LEU A 189 6.12 -9.34 -14.75
N ASN A 190 6.46 -9.52 -16.02
CA ASN A 190 7.45 -8.68 -16.71
C ASN A 190 7.10 -7.20 -16.63
N SER A 191 5.86 -6.85 -16.99
CA SER A 191 5.36 -5.48 -16.94
C SER A 191 5.42 -4.91 -15.52
N TRP A 192 5.10 -5.73 -14.51
CA TRP A 192 5.20 -5.36 -13.10
C TRP A 192 6.66 -5.11 -12.68
N ILE A 193 7.59 -5.98 -13.08
CA ILE A 193 9.03 -5.89 -12.81
C ILE A 193 9.63 -4.63 -13.45
N GLU A 194 9.39 -4.40 -14.74
CA GLU A 194 9.94 -3.25 -15.46
C GLU A 194 9.44 -1.92 -14.90
N ALA A 195 8.18 -1.87 -14.46
CA ALA A 195 7.66 -0.72 -13.75
C ALA A 195 8.38 -0.48 -12.41
N ARG A 196 8.72 -1.52 -11.63
CA ARG A 196 9.48 -1.33 -10.37
C ARG A 196 10.94 -0.95 -10.60
N ARG A 197 11.55 -1.48 -11.66
CA ARG A 197 12.89 -1.06 -12.11
C ARG A 197 12.91 0.42 -12.47
N LYS A 198 11.91 0.88 -13.21
CA LYS A 198 11.72 2.30 -13.54
C LYS A 198 11.48 3.15 -12.30
N ASP A 199 10.71 2.64 -11.33
CA ASP A 199 10.46 3.32 -10.06
C ASP A 199 11.73 3.41 -9.18
N GLY A 200 12.72 2.54 -9.41
CA GLY A 200 14.00 2.53 -8.70
C GLY A 200 13.95 1.93 -7.30
N LEU A 201 12.85 1.28 -6.93
CA LEU A 201 12.64 0.65 -5.63
C LEU A 201 13.12 -0.81 -5.63
N PRO A 202 13.70 -1.31 -4.53
CA PRO A 202 13.99 -2.74 -4.40
C PRO A 202 12.69 -3.54 -4.34
N PHE A 203 12.68 -4.74 -4.91
CA PHE A 203 11.52 -5.59 -4.94
C PHE A 203 11.83 -7.09 -4.86
N VAL A 204 10.88 -7.86 -4.32
CA VAL A 204 10.94 -9.32 -4.20
C VAL A 204 9.65 -9.93 -4.78
N LEU A 205 9.78 -10.91 -5.66
CA LEU A 205 8.66 -11.77 -6.08
C LEU A 205 8.77 -13.08 -5.32
N LEU A 206 7.66 -13.56 -4.77
CA LEU A 206 7.64 -14.78 -4.00
C LEU A 206 6.31 -15.50 -4.15
N GLY A 207 6.32 -16.83 -4.15
CA GLY A 207 5.11 -17.58 -4.40
C GLY A 207 5.35 -18.96 -4.98
N ASP A 208 4.25 -19.61 -5.30
CA ASP A 208 4.21 -20.83 -6.10
C ASP A 208 4.18 -20.43 -7.58
N PHE A 209 5.31 -20.62 -8.27
CA PHE A 209 5.42 -20.34 -9.70
C PHE A 209 4.95 -21.52 -10.55
N ASN A 210 4.69 -22.68 -9.95
CA ASN A 210 4.32 -23.90 -10.65
C ASN A 210 5.31 -24.30 -11.77
N ARG A 211 6.53 -23.76 -11.70
CA ARG A 211 7.62 -23.95 -12.67
C ARG A 211 8.87 -24.31 -11.93
N ARG A 212 9.55 -25.36 -12.39
CA ARG A 212 10.83 -25.76 -11.82
C ARG A 212 11.92 -24.81 -12.30
N LEU A 213 12.50 -24.05 -11.36
CA LEU A 213 13.58 -23.09 -11.60
C LEU A 213 14.74 -23.41 -10.66
N GLN A 214 15.96 -23.38 -11.17
CA GLN A 214 17.19 -23.72 -10.45
C GLN A 214 18.33 -22.74 -10.72
N ASN A 215 18.15 -21.81 -11.66
CA ASN A 215 19.14 -20.79 -11.98
C ASN A 215 18.50 -19.53 -12.54
N GLU A 216 19.28 -18.46 -12.60
CA GLU A 216 18.84 -17.15 -13.08
C GLU A 216 18.45 -17.16 -14.58
N GLU A 217 19.02 -18.05 -15.40
CA GLU A 217 18.69 -18.15 -16.83
C GLU A 217 17.25 -18.65 -17.02
N GLU A 218 16.83 -19.63 -16.22
CA GLU A 218 15.46 -20.14 -16.20
C GLU A 218 14.47 -19.10 -15.68
N VAL A 219 14.85 -18.32 -14.65
CA VAL A 219 14.03 -17.20 -14.15
C VAL A 219 13.84 -16.14 -15.25
N VAL A 220 14.93 -15.76 -15.91
CA VAL A 220 14.93 -14.81 -17.04
C VAL A 220 14.07 -15.35 -18.19
N GLY A 221 14.21 -16.63 -18.52
CA GLY A 221 13.43 -17.30 -19.56
C GLY A 221 11.94 -17.33 -19.26
N LEU A 222 11.55 -17.65 -18.02
CA LEU A 222 10.15 -17.64 -17.60
C LEU A 222 9.56 -16.23 -17.62
N LEU A 223 10.25 -15.24 -17.04
CA LEU A 223 9.70 -13.90 -16.83
C LEU A 223 9.93 -12.97 -18.03
N GLY A 224 10.70 -13.40 -19.05
CA GLY A 224 11.00 -12.62 -20.25
C GLY A 224 11.76 -11.32 -19.98
N VAL A 225 12.41 -11.20 -18.82
CA VAL A 225 13.23 -10.03 -18.46
C VAL A 225 14.63 -10.17 -19.06
N ARG A 226 15.40 -9.09 -19.19
CA ARG A 226 16.74 -9.16 -19.80
C ARG A 226 17.79 -9.84 -18.90
N SER A 227 17.85 -9.44 -17.63
CA SER A 227 18.79 -9.92 -16.60
C SER A 227 18.48 -9.22 -15.26
N GLY A 228 19.26 -9.43 -14.21
CA GLY A 228 19.17 -8.64 -12.97
C GLY A 228 18.07 -9.10 -12.01
N LEU A 229 17.74 -10.39 -12.05
CA LEU A 229 16.98 -11.09 -11.01
C LEU A 229 17.86 -12.20 -10.45
N THR A 230 17.75 -12.45 -9.15
CA THR A 230 18.48 -13.50 -8.45
C THR A 230 17.51 -14.40 -7.71
N LEU A 231 17.66 -15.71 -7.92
CA LEU A 231 16.92 -16.73 -7.22
C LEU A 231 17.55 -16.98 -5.84
N SER A 232 16.73 -17.16 -4.80
CA SER A 232 17.20 -17.50 -3.44
C SER A 232 17.87 -18.87 -3.36
N VAL A 233 17.45 -19.79 -4.24
CA VAL A 233 17.95 -21.17 -4.34
C VAL A 233 19.27 -21.19 -5.10
N SER A 234 20.29 -21.88 -4.56
CA SER A 234 21.55 -22.13 -5.28
C SER A 234 21.37 -23.24 -6.33
N ARG A 235 22.24 -23.28 -7.35
CA ARG A 235 22.15 -24.29 -8.43
C ARG A 235 22.26 -25.74 -7.93
N GLU A 236 22.90 -25.94 -6.79
CA GLU A 236 23.16 -27.24 -6.16
C GLU A 236 22.08 -27.63 -5.13
N ALA A 237 21.19 -26.71 -4.77
CA ALA A 237 20.13 -26.99 -3.81
C ALA A 237 19.11 -27.96 -4.41
N VAL A 238 18.67 -28.90 -3.58
CA VAL A 238 17.68 -29.92 -3.94
C VAL A 238 16.48 -29.81 -3.01
N SER A 239 15.29 -29.82 -3.59
CA SER A 239 14.06 -29.98 -2.80
C SER A 239 14.04 -31.39 -2.24
N ARG A 240 13.65 -31.50 -0.97
CA ARG A 240 13.45 -32.77 -0.27
C ARG A 240 12.01 -32.93 0.18
N CYS A 241 11.13 -32.00 -0.21
CA CYS A 241 9.73 -32.03 0.17
C CYS A 241 9.09 -33.35 -0.24
N HIS A 242 9.17 -33.66 -1.53
CA HIS A 242 8.58 -34.86 -2.12
C HIS A 242 9.64 -35.82 -2.68
N ALA A 243 9.36 -37.13 -2.64
CA ALA A 243 10.28 -38.11 -3.21
C ALA A 243 10.34 -38.11 -4.75
N TRP A 244 9.30 -37.58 -5.41
CA TRP A 244 9.15 -37.62 -6.87
C TRP A 244 9.87 -36.48 -7.61
N THR A 245 10.36 -35.46 -6.90
CA THR A 245 11.14 -34.37 -7.49
C THR A 245 12.21 -33.86 -6.53
N ASP A 246 13.34 -33.43 -7.09
CA ASP A 246 14.40 -32.72 -6.39
C ASP A 246 14.41 -31.21 -6.71
N LYS A 247 13.35 -30.71 -7.39
CA LYS A 247 13.27 -29.34 -7.88
C LYS A 247 12.23 -28.52 -7.11
N PHE A 248 12.54 -27.23 -6.92
CA PHE A 248 11.63 -26.26 -6.31
C PHE A 248 10.68 -25.66 -7.35
N ILE A 249 9.45 -25.41 -6.93
CA ILE A 249 8.44 -24.63 -7.68
C ILE A 249 7.98 -23.40 -6.91
N ASP A 250 8.16 -23.40 -5.58
CA ASP A 250 8.09 -22.24 -4.72
C ASP A 250 9.41 -21.47 -4.75
N HIS A 251 9.35 -20.19 -5.10
CA HIS A 251 10.55 -19.38 -5.28
C HIS A 251 10.45 -18.05 -4.55
N ILE A 252 11.60 -17.56 -4.10
CA ILE A 252 11.80 -16.17 -3.65
C ILE A 252 12.86 -15.56 -4.56
N ILE A 253 12.48 -14.54 -5.33
CA ILE A 253 13.25 -13.92 -6.41
C ILE A 253 13.48 -12.45 -6.09
N PHE A 254 14.75 -12.05 -6.07
CA PHE A 254 15.21 -10.71 -5.72
C PHE A 254 15.61 -9.93 -6.95
N ASP A 255 15.31 -8.63 -6.98
CA ASP A 255 15.92 -7.70 -7.92
C ASP A 255 17.38 -7.38 -7.53
N GLN A 256 18.10 -6.67 -8.40
CA GLN A 256 19.49 -6.28 -8.14
C GLN A 256 19.69 -5.49 -6.82
N LYS A 257 18.73 -4.65 -6.44
CA LYS A 257 18.81 -3.86 -5.20
C LYS A 257 18.50 -4.70 -3.96
N SER A 258 17.39 -5.44 -3.97
CA SER A 258 16.99 -6.29 -2.84
C SER A 258 17.92 -7.49 -2.63
N LYS A 259 18.61 -7.96 -3.68
CA LYS A 259 19.69 -8.95 -3.58
C LYS A 259 20.75 -8.56 -2.56
N ALA A 260 21.05 -7.26 -2.43
CA ALA A 260 22.06 -6.77 -1.49
C ALA A 260 21.65 -6.97 -0.02
N PHE A 261 20.38 -7.27 0.25
CA PHE A 261 19.85 -7.53 1.58
C PHE A 261 19.78 -9.03 1.88
N ALA A 262 19.85 -9.89 0.87
CA ALA A 262 19.54 -11.30 1.02
C ALA A 262 20.74 -12.12 1.53
N GLU A 263 20.51 -12.93 2.56
CA GLU A 263 21.47 -13.87 3.13
C GLU A 263 21.23 -15.26 2.54
N PHE A 264 21.62 -15.49 1.29
CA PHE A 264 21.30 -16.73 0.56
C PHE A 264 21.83 -18.02 1.22
N THR A 265 22.87 -17.93 2.04
CA THR A 265 23.36 -19.05 2.85
C THR A 265 22.35 -19.53 3.90
N HIS A 266 21.35 -18.71 4.22
CA HIS A 266 20.25 -19.03 5.13
C HIS A 266 18.98 -19.48 4.39
N PHE A 267 19.05 -19.79 3.10
CA PHE A 267 17.94 -20.45 2.41
C PHE A 267 17.59 -21.78 3.09
N ALA A 268 16.31 -22.03 3.33
CA ALA A 268 15.83 -23.25 3.94
C ALA A 268 14.48 -23.70 3.37
N GLU A 269 14.33 -25.02 3.18
CA GLU A 269 13.05 -25.70 2.96
C GLU A 269 12.63 -26.40 4.26
N LEU A 270 11.45 -26.10 4.78
CA LEU A 270 10.90 -26.76 5.96
C LEU A 270 10.10 -27.98 5.54
N LYS A 271 10.77 -29.13 5.49
CA LYS A 271 10.12 -30.42 5.23
C LYS A 271 9.25 -30.87 6.40
N PHE A 272 8.07 -31.38 6.11
CA PHE A 272 7.19 -31.99 7.12
C PHE A 272 7.75 -33.33 7.62
N ALA A 273 7.61 -33.57 8.93
CA ALA A 273 8.08 -34.77 9.63
C ALA A 273 7.15 -35.98 9.43
N GLU A 274 5.90 -35.75 9.06
CA GLU A 274 4.92 -36.80 8.78
C GLU A 274 5.31 -37.61 7.53
N PRO A 275 4.76 -38.81 7.32
CA PRO A 275 4.85 -39.47 6.01
C PRO A 275 4.18 -38.60 4.93
N GLU A 276 4.69 -38.64 3.69
CA GLU A 276 4.22 -37.79 2.57
C GLU A 276 2.70 -37.82 2.36
N ALA A 277 2.07 -39.00 2.47
CA ALA A 277 0.61 -39.17 2.37
C ALA A 277 -0.20 -38.47 3.49
N LYS A 278 0.46 -37.94 4.52
CA LYS A 278 -0.13 -37.21 5.65
C LYS A 278 0.41 -35.79 5.77
N TYR A 279 1.19 -35.31 4.81
CA TYR A 279 1.64 -33.92 4.81
C TYR A 279 0.45 -32.98 4.86
N PRO A 280 0.48 -31.89 5.65
CA PRO A 280 -0.63 -30.96 5.81
C PRO A 280 -0.84 -30.01 4.61
N SER A 281 0.14 -29.94 3.70
CA SER A 281 0.11 -29.29 2.40
C SER A 281 0.95 -30.13 1.42
N ASP A 282 0.63 -30.10 0.12
CA ASP A 282 1.42 -30.63 -0.98
C ASP A 282 2.62 -29.74 -1.35
N HIS A 283 2.84 -28.65 -0.61
CA HIS A 283 4.03 -27.83 -0.68
C HIS A 283 4.71 -27.69 0.68
N CYS A 284 6.03 -27.84 0.69
CA CYS A 284 6.86 -27.50 1.84
C CYS A 284 7.30 -26.04 1.73
N PRO A 285 7.11 -25.22 2.78
CA PRO A 285 7.46 -23.82 2.71
C PRO A 285 8.97 -23.62 2.60
N VAL A 286 9.36 -22.64 1.78
CA VAL A 286 10.75 -22.20 1.64
C VAL A 286 10.93 -20.79 2.22
N SER A 287 12.12 -20.51 2.72
CA SER A 287 12.44 -19.24 3.38
C SER A 287 13.87 -18.79 3.12
N VAL A 288 14.11 -17.49 3.31
CA VAL A 288 15.42 -16.86 3.25
C VAL A 288 15.46 -15.67 4.21
N ASP A 289 16.60 -15.47 4.87
CA ASP A 289 16.80 -14.28 5.70
C ASP A 289 17.21 -13.08 4.84
N VAL A 290 16.73 -11.90 5.21
CA VAL A 290 17.14 -10.62 4.63
C VAL A 290 17.56 -9.65 5.74
N THR A 291 18.73 -9.05 5.59
CA THR A 291 19.25 -8.01 6.47
C THR A 291 18.98 -6.65 5.84
N VAL A 292 17.89 -6.00 6.28
CA VAL A 292 17.43 -4.74 5.72
C VAL A 292 18.11 -3.57 6.43
N PRO A 293 18.74 -2.63 5.70
CA PRO A 293 19.31 -1.44 6.31
C PRO A 293 18.21 -0.48 6.74
N ASP A 294 18.37 0.12 7.93
CA ASP A 294 17.54 1.26 8.32
C ASP A 294 17.86 2.50 7.46
N LEU A 295 16.84 3.33 7.19
CA LEU A 295 17.04 4.63 6.59
C LEU A 295 17.54 5.64 7.63
N CYS A 296 18.59 6.36 7.26
CA CYS A 296 19.25 7.34 8.11
C CYS A 296 18.36 8.54 8.44
N ASP A 297 18.48 9.01 9.68
CA ASP A 297 17.75 10.17 10.16
C ASP A 297 18.44 11.47 9.70
N ALA A 298 17.67 12.40 9.12
CA ALA A 298 18.20 13.72 8.76
C ALA A 298 18.67 14.46 10.03
N GLY A 299 19.99 14.62 10.18
CA GLY A 299 20.62 15.28 11.33
C GLY A 299 21.76 14.49 11.99
N GLU A 300 21.91 13.19 11.69
CA GLU A 300 22.97 12.34 12.27
C GLU A 300 23.86 11.67 11.19
N PRO A 301 24.49 12.42 10.28
CA PRO A 301 25.23 11.86 9.13
C PRO A 301 26.44 11.00 9.52
N ALA A 302 27.00 11.19 10.72
CA ALA A 302 28.14 10.41 11.21
C ALA A 302 27.85 8.92 11.46
N GLN A 303 26.57 8.55 11.65
CA GLN A 303 26.13 7.15 11.80
C GLN A 303 26.04 6.38 10.48
N CYS A 304 26.10 7.09 9.35
CA CYS A 304 25.72 6.56 8.04
C CYS A 304 26.79 6.69 6.97
N ALA A 305 28.01 7.12 7.36
CA ALA A 305 29.08 7.51 6.44
C ALA A 305 29.66 6.36 5.59
N ASP A 306 29.32 5.09 5.87
CA ASP A 306 29.97 3.93 5.24
C ASP A 306 29.14 3.26 4.12
N SER A 307 27.88 3.67 3.90
CA SER A 307 27.07 3.09 2.81
C SER A 307 27.14 3.93 1.54
N SER A 308 28.09 3.60 0.67
CA SER A 308 28.27 4.22 -0.65
C SER A 308 27.09 4.07 -1.63
N SER A 309 26.02 3.37 -1.22
CA SER A 309 24.86 3.01 -2.03
C SER A 309 23.54 3.74 -1.70
N PHE A 310 23.45 4.47 -0.58
CA PHE A 310 22.21 5.14 -0.16
C PHE A 310 22.38 6.67 -0.06
N LYS A 311 21.53 7.43 -0.76
CA LYS A 311 21.59 8.90 -0.83
C LYS A 311 20.46 9.61 -0.06
N GLY A 312 19.52 8.88 0.53
CA GLY A 312 18.31 9.43 1.16
C GLY A 312 18.39 9.52 2.69
N TYR A 313 17.95 10.64 3.25
CA TYR A 313 17.68 10.79 4.68
C TYR A 313 16.18 11.02 4.88
N LEU A 314 15.61 10.48 5.96
CA LEU A 314 14.23 10.78 6.32
C LEU A 314 14.12 12.17 6.95
N SER A 315 13.29 13.02 6.36
CA SER A 315 13.00 14.35 6.84
C SER A 315 12.34 14.30 8.22
N ARG A 316 12.57 15.34 9.04
CA ARG A 316 11.94 15.46 10.37
C ARG A 316 10.41 15.47 10.27
N GLY A 317 9.86 16.13 9.24
CA GLY A 317 8.42 16.16 8.97
C GLY A 317 7.87 14.77 8.69
N LEU A 318 8.53 14.00 7.82
CA LEU A 318 8.11 12.63 7.50
C LEU A 318 8.18 11.70 8.70
N ARG A 319 9.23 11.83 9.52
CA ARG A 319 9.36 11.08 10.79
C ARG A 319 8.22 11.43 11.75
N TRP A 320 7.94 12.70 11.97
CA TRP A 320 6.84 13.11 12.84
C TRP A 320 5.49 12.59 12.33
N PHE A 321 5.20 12.77 11.04
CA PHE A 321 3.94 12.33 10.44
C PHE A 321 3.74 10.81 10.55
N ARG A 322 4.77 10.00 10.27
CA ARG A 322 4.64 8.53 10.19
C ARG A 322 4.89 7.81 11.52
N ARG A 323 5.70 8.38 12.42
CA ARG A 323 6.18 7.69 13.64
C ARG A 323 5.65 8.30 14.93
N SER A 324 5.16 9.55 14.93
CA SER A 324 4.75 10.19 16.17
C SER A 324 3.34 9.76 16.59
N PRO A 325 3.14 9.32 17.85
CA PRO A 325 1.79 9.15 18.39
C PRO A 325 1.05 10.49 18.49
N GLU A 326 1.77 11.61 18.60
CA GLU A 326 1.20 12.96 18.63
C GLU A 326 0.42 13.28 17.37
N PHE A 327 0.96 12.96 16.19
CA PHE A 327 0.27 13.17 14.93
C PHE A 327 -1.07 12.40 14.90
N VAL A 328 -1.04 11.11 15.24
CA VAL A 328 -2.25 10.26 15.28
C VAL A 328 -3.27 10.80 16.29
N ALA A 329 -2.82 11.25 17.46
CA ALA A 329 -3.68 11.84 18.49
C ALA A 329 -4.34 13.15 18.01
N ILE A 330 -3.56 14.05 17.40
CA ILE A 330 -4.05 15.34 16.88
C ILE A 330 -5.07 15.11 15.77
N VAL A 331 -4.77 14.25 14.80
CA VAL A 331 -5.65 13.99 13.65
C VAL A 331 -6.98 13.38 14.10
N ASN A 332 -6.94 12.37 14.99
CA ASN A 332 -8.16 11.79 15.55
C ASN A 332 -9.00 12.82 16.32
N TYR A 333 -8.36 13.68 17.12
CA TYR A 333 -9.04 14.76 17.82
C TYR A 333 -9.74 15.71 16.84
N LEU A 334 -9.05 16.12 15.77
CA LEU A 334 -9.60 17.03 14.76
C LEU A 334 -10.78 16.43 14.01
N PHE A 335 -10.73 15.15 13.62
CA PHE A 335 -11.89 14.47 13.02
C PHE A 335 -13.04 14.26 14.02
N ALA A 336 -12.75 14.06 15.30
CA ALA A 336 -13.79 14.03 16.33
C ALA A 336 -14.50 15.41 16.45
N GLN A 337 -13.74 16.52 16.44
CA GLN A 337 -14.33 17.86 16.41
C GLN A 337 -15.13 18.12 15.14
N ALA A 338 -14.61 17.69 13.98
CA ALA A 338 -15.33 17.78 12.71
C ALA A 338 -16.66 17.00 12.76
N SER A 339 -16.67 15.81 13.37
CA SER A 339 -17.88 14.98 13.53
C SER A 339 -18.92 15.64 14.44
N LEU A 340 -18.49 16.28 15.54
CA LEU A 340 -19.38 17.07 16.39
C LEU A 340 -20.01 18.22 15.60
N ARG A 341 -19.21 18.91 14.77
CA ARG A 341 -19.72 19.99 13.94
C ARG A 341 -20.71 19.49 12.88
N VAL A 342 -20.44 18.34 12.24
CA VAL A 342 -21.36 17.70 11.29
C VAL A 342 -22.69 17.34 11.96
N LYS A 343 -22.68 16.89 13.21
CA LYS A 343 -23.91 16.66 13.97
C LYS A 343 -24.74 17.94 14.13
N GLU A 344 -24.12 19.05 14.55
CA GLU A 344 -24.80 20.35 14.68
C GLU A 344 -25.37 20.84 13.33
N ILE A 345 -24.61 20.67 12.25
CA ILE A 345 -25.04 21.01 10.89
C ILE A 345 -26.27 20.19 10.50
N ALA A 346 -26.25 18.87 10.72
CA ALA A 346 -27.34 17.99 10.38
C ALA A 346 -28.61 18.28 11.19
N GLU A 347 -28.49 18.62 12.48
CA GLU A 347 -29.61 18.98 13.35
C GLU A 347 -30.24 20.34 12.96
N ALA A 348 -29.43 21.27 12.44
CA ALA A 348 -29.90 22.58 11.99
C ALA A 348 -30.38 22.61 10.53
N ALA A 349 -30.04 21.60 9.72
CA ALA A 349 -30.39 21.54 8.30
C ALA A 349 -31.89 21.26 8.09
N SER A 350 -32.51 21.97 7.16
CA SER A 350 -33.88 21.64 6.75
C SER A 350 -33.90 20.39 5.87
N PRO A 351 -35.02 19.63 5.82
CA PRO A 351 -35.10 18.41 5.00
C PRO A 351 -34.83 18.61 3.50
N SER A 352 -35.02 19.83 2.99
CA SER A 352 -34.78 20.19 1.58
C SER A 352 -33.39 20.82 1.35
N GLU A 353 -32.61 21.11 2.39
CA GLU A 353 -31.29 21.72 2.25
C GLU A 353 -30.24 20.66 1.89
N ALA A 354 -29.66 20.79 0.69
CA ALA A 354 -28.56 19.93 0.25
C ALA A 354 -27.23 20.46 0.82
N TRP A 355 -26.97 20.17 2.09
CA TRP A 355 -25.73 20.54 2.76
C TRP A 355 -24.58 19.58 2.43
N ALA A 356 -23.35 20.12 2.45
CA ALA A 356 -22.16 19.37 2.11
C ALA A 356 -20.97 19.73 3.01
N VAL A 357 -20.03 18.80 3.10
CA VAL A 357 -18.69 19.01 3.64
C VAL A 357 -17.71 19.02 2.47
N SER A 358 -16.84 20.03 2.44
CA SER A 358 -15.73 20.10 1.49
C SER A 358 -14.47 19.56 2.14
N LEU A 359 -13.85 18.58 1.49
CA LEU A 359 -12.63 17.93 1.95
C LEU A 359 -11.53 18.19 0.92
N ASP A 360 -10.31 18.50 1.36
CA ASP A 360 -9.14 18.16 0.55
C ASP A 360 -8.89 16.64 0.56
N ALA A 361 -8.11 16.14 -0.41
CA ALA A 361 -7.72 14.74 -0.48
C ALA A 361 -6.42 14.45 0.28
N ASP A 362 -5.32 15.10 -0.09
CA ASP A 362 -3.95 14.70 0.20
C ASP A 362 -3.52 15.22 1.58
N GLU A 363 -3.06 14.35 2.46
CA GLU A 363 -2.72 14.66 3.88
C GLU A 363 -3.92 15.17 4.70
N THR A 364 -5.12 15.10 4.12
CA THR A 364 -6.39 15.38 4.76
C THR A 364 -7.19 14.11 4.99
N ILE A 365 -7.57 13.39 3.93
CA ILE A 365 -8.29 12.11 4.02
C ILE A 365 -7.46 10.92 3.52
N LEU A 366 -6.47 11.18 2.67
CA LEU A 366 -5.52 10.20 2.16
C LEU A 366 -4.11 10.50 2.69
N ASP A 367 -3.49 9.50 3.29
CA ASP A 367 -2.08 9.52 3.72
C ASP A 367 -1.22 9.11 2.52
N ASN A 368 -0.52 10.08 1.93
CA ASN A 368 0.41 9.87 0.82
C ASN A 368 1.87 9.79 1.29
N SER A 369 2.11 9.69 2.60
CA SER A 369 3.46 9.72 3.15
C SER A 369 4.32 8.53 2.69
N LEU A 370 3.74 7.45 2.17
CA LEU A 370 4.52 6.40 1.48
C LEU A 370 5.15 6.92 0.18
N GLY A 371 4.41 7.67 -0.65
CA GLY A 371 4.96 8.26 -1.87
C GLY A 371 6.10 9.23 -1.56
N GLN A 372 5.97 10.00 -0.47
CA GLN A 372 7.05 10.86 0.03
C GLN A 372 8.24 10.04 0.57
N TYR A 373 7.98 8.96 1.31
CA TYR A 373 9.01 8.03 1.79
C TYR A 373 9.80 7.36 0.65
N GLU A 374 9.12 6.91 -0.41
CA GLU A 374 9.75 6.36 -1.61
C GLU A 374 10.64 7.41 -2.31
N ASN A 375 10.22 8.68 -2.38
CA ASN A 375 11.03 9.76 -2.94
C ASN A 375 12.24 10.09 -2.06
N GLU A 376 12.07 10.22 -0.74
CA GLU A 376 13.17 10.51 0.18
C GLU A 376 14.20 9.38 0.19
N TYR A 377 13.78 8.11 0.13
CA TYR A 377 14.66 6.96 -0.07
C TYR A 377 15.55 7.11 -1.33
N LEU A 378 14.98 7.61 -2.42
CA LEU A 378 15.70 7.84 -3.68
C LEU A 378 16.52 9.14 -3.69
N GLY A 379 16.48 9.95 -2.61
CA GLY A 379 17.09 11.27 -2.57
C GLY A 379 16.40 12.29 -3.47
N LEU A 380 15.11 12.10 -3.75
CA LEU A 380 14.29 12.96 -4.59
C LEU A 380 13.42 13.89 -3.75
N GLY A 381 13.18 15.10 -4.27
CA GLY A 381 12.07 15.95 -3.85
C GLY A 381 10.78 15.61 -4.60
N TYR A 382 9.87 16.57 -4.71
CA TYR A 382 8.67 16.40 -5.55
C TYR A 382 9.04 16.21 -7.03
N VAL A 383 8.57 15.11 -7.62
CA VAL A 383 8.70 14.80 -9.05
C VAL A 383 7.30 14.51 -9.58
N LYS A 384 6.80 15.37 -10.49
CA LYS A 384 5.41 15.32 -10.96
C LYS A 384 5.03 13.95 -11.52
N GLU A 385 5.84 13.38 -12.40
CA GLU A 385 5.54 12.12 -13.08
C GLU A 385 5.48 10.95 -12.09
N ARG A 386 6.31 10.96 -11.05
CA ARG A 386 6.29 9.95 -9.99
C ARG A 386 5.07 10.15 -9.08
N TRP A 387 4.71 11.39 -8.79
CA TRP A 387 3.54 11.70 -7.99
C TRP A 387 2.24 11.30 -8.71
N ASP A 388 2.14 11.59 -10.00
CA ASP A 388 1.01 11.13 -10.83
C ASP A 388 0.92 9.59 -10.83
N GLN A 389 2.06 8.88 -10.87
CA GLN A 389 2.11 7.41 -10.77
C GLN A 389 1.72 6.90 -9.38
N TRP A 390 2.10 7.60 -8.31
CA TRP A 390 1.69 7.29 -6.94
C TRP A 390 0.17 7.44 -6.76
N GLU A 391 -0.40 8.55 -7.23
CA GLU A 391 -1.85 8.78 -7.21
C GLU A 391 -2.60 7.69 -8.01
N ALA A 392 -2.12 7.40 -9.22
CA ALA A 392 -2.69 6.35 -10.07
C ALA A 392 -2.55 4.95 -9.45
N ARG A 393 -1.51 4.71 -8.64
CA ARG A 393 -1.33 3.45 -7.90
C ARG A 393 -2.46 3.21 -6.91
N GLY A 394 -3.15 4.23 -6.40
CA GLY A 394 -4.29 4.03 -5.49
C GLY A 394 -3.95 3.26 -4.20
N ALA A 395 -2.71 3.41 -3.73
CA ALA A 395 -2.15 2.71 -2.57
C ALA A 395 -2.10 3.56 -1.29
N ALA A 396 -2.60 4.80 -1.31
CA ALA A 396 -2.61 5.66 -0.14
C ALA A 396 -3.43 5.01 0.99
N ARG A 397 -3.01 5.24 2.24
CA ARG A 397 -3.74 4.83 3.43
C ARG A 397 -4.81 5.87 3.77
N ALA A 398 -5.77 5.51 4.61
CA ALA A 398 -6.68 6.50 5.17
C ALA A 398 -5.93 7.31 6.23
N MET A 399 -6.15 8.62 6.25
CA MET A 399 -5.79 9.42 7.42
C MET A 399 -6.57 8.91 8.65
N PRO A 400 -5.96 8.86 9.86
CA PRO A 400 -6.63 8.36 11.06
C PRO A 400 -8.00 9.03 11.29
N GLY A 401 -9.07 8.23 11.36
CA GLY A 401 -10.44 8.73 11.56
C GLY A 401 -11.16 9.29 10.31
N ALA A 402 -10.46 9.47 9.18
CA ALA A 402 -11.05 10.10 8.00
C ALA A 402 -12.21 9.30 7.38
N VAL A 403 -12.04 7.99 7.19
CA VAL A 403 -13.10 7.12 6.62
C VAL A 403 -14.33 7.07 7.52
N ALA A 404 -14.13 6.99 8.84
CA ALA A 404 -15.23 7.00 9.81
C ALA A 404 -16.01 8.32 9.73
N PHE A 405 -15.29 9.45 9.67
CA PHE A 405 -15.89 10.78 9.50
C PHE A 405 -16.67 10.91 8.18
N MET A 406 -16.11 10.46 7.06
CA MET A 406 -16.80 10.46 5.77
C MET A 406 -18.09 9.62 5.83
N ASN A 407 -18.02 8.44 6.42
CA ASN A 407 -19.19 7.56 6.57
C ASN A 407 -20.24 8.14 7.54
N ASP A 408 -19.84 8.94 8.54
CA ASP A 408 -20.75 9.69 9.41
C ASP A 408 -21.50 10.78 8.65
N ILE A 409 -20.81 11.58 7.82
CA ILE A 409 -21.44 12.58 6.94
C ILE A 409 -22.53 11.93 6.08
N LEU A 410 -22.19 10.82 5.41
CA LEU A 410 -23.12 10.08 4.56
C LEU A 410 -24.30 9.50 5.34
N GLY A 411 -24.06 9.02 6.57
CA GLY A 411 -25.08 8.52 7.48
C GLY A 411 -26.08 9.59 7.92
N LYS A 412 -25.66 10.86 7.97
CA LYS A 412 -26.53 12.01 8.28
C LYS A 412 -27.15 12.67 7.04
N GLN A 413 -27.13 11.98 5.90
CA GLN A 413 -27.63 12.48 4.61
C GLN A 413 -26.86 13.68 4.05
N GLY A 414 -25.69 14.00 4.59
CA GLY A 414 -24.80 15.01 4.05
C GLY A 414 -24.14 14.55 2.77
N LYS A 415 -23.72 15.52 1.96
CA LYS A 415 -22.88 15.27 0.78
C LYS A 415 -21.42 15.58 1.07
N ILE A 416 -20.54 14.94 0.32
CA ILE A 416 -19.10 15.16 0.36
C ILE A 416 -18.65 15.66 -1.01
N VAL A 417 -17.92 16.78 -1.02
CA VAL A 417 -17.18 17.25 -2.18
C VAL A 417 -15.69 17.28 -1.86
N ILE A 418 -14.94 16.39 -2.52
CA ILE A 418 -13.49 16.32 -2.40
C ILE A 418 -12.89 17.27 -3.44
N ILE A 419 -12.32 18.40 -3.00
CA ILE A 419 -11.71 19.41 -3.88
C ILE A 419 -10.19 19.28 -3.77
N THR A 420 -9.59 18.62 -4.76
CA THR A 420 -8.20 18.14 -4.69
C THR A 420 -7.36 18.64 -5.85
N ASN A 421 -6.07 18.89 -5.61
CA ASN A 421 -5.13 19.28 -6.66
C ASN A 421 -4.55 18.10 -7.46
N ARG A 422 -4.98 16.87 -7.18
CA ARG A 422 -4.82 15.72 -8.08
C ARG A 422 -5.37 16.03 -9.48
N THR A 423 -4.83 15.35 -10.48
CA THR A 423 -5.28 15.52 -11.87
C THR A 423 -6.63 14.82 -12.13
N ALA A 424 -7.37 15.29 -13.13
CA ALA A 424 -8.64 14.65 -13.52
C ALA A 424 -8.49 13.16 -13.88
N GLY A 425 -7.35 12.76 -14.46
CA GLY A 425 -7.05 11.35 -14.76
C GLY A 425 -6.96 10.46 -13.52
N ASN A 426 -6.66 11.03 -12.35
CA ASN A 426 -6.51 10.31 -11.09
C ASN A 426 -7.76 10.35 -10.21
N ALA A 427 -8.83 11.04 -10.62
CA ALA A 427 -10.07 11.10 -9.84
C ALA A 427 -10.64 9.69 -9.59
N GLU A 428 -10.60 8.82 -10.60
CA GLU A 428 -11.15 7.48 -10.46
C GLU A 428 -10.29 6.55 -9.59
N ALA A 429 -8.98 6.64 -9.72
CA ALA A 429 -8.05 5.93 -8.84
C ALA A 429 -8.24 6.38 -7.38
N THR A 430 -8.46 7.68 -7.16
CA THR A 430 -8.72 8.27 -5.84
C THR A 430 -10.02 7.75 -5.23
N TYR A 431 -11.11 7.71 -6.01
CA TYR A 431 -12.39 7.16 -5.54
C TYR A 431 -12.26 5.69 -5.14
N ARG A 432 -11.66 4.87 -6.01
CA ARG A 432 -11.41 3.44 -5.72
C ARG A 432 -10.50 3.23 -4.52
N ASN A 433 -9.50 4.11 -4.32
CA ASN A 433 -8.65 4.05 -3.14
C ASN A 433 -9.48 4.28 -1.85
N LEU A 434 -10.38 5.26 -1.84
CA LEU A 434 -11.22 5.56 -0.67
C LEU A 434 -12.24 4.45 -0.40
N THR A 435 -12.90 3.92 -1.43
CA THR A 435 -13.87 2.82 -1.25
C THR A 435 -13.19 1.56 -0.74
N ARG A 436 -11.99 1.26 -1.24
CA ARG A 436 -11.13 0.18 -0.72
C ARG A 436 -10.80 0.36 0.76
N LEU A 437 -10.59 1.60 1.21
CA LEU A 437 -10.32 1.92 2.62
C LEU A 437 -11.59 1.89 3.50
N GLY A 438 -12.75 1.56 2.93
CA GLY A 438 -14.01 1.42 3.66
C GLY A 438 -14.95 2.64 3.57
N MET A 439 -14.67 3.62 2.72
CA MET A 439 -15.66 4.66 2.40
C MET A 439 -16.86 4.01 1.69
N LYS A 440 -18.08 4.32 2.13
CA LYS A 440 -19.29 3.85 1.45
C LYS A 440 -19.31 4.31 -0.01
N ASP A 441 -19.52 3.36 -0.92
CA ASP A 441 -19.65 3.63 -2.36
C ASP A 441 -21.03 4.23 -2.66
N ASP A 442 -21.11 5.56 -2.59
CA ASP A 442 -22.30 6.34 -2.94
C ASP A 442 -21.91 7.58 -3.77
N ARG A 443 -21.77 7.39 -5.09
CA ARG A 443 -21.48 8.48 -6.04
C ARG A 443 -22.57 9.55 -6.12
N SER A 444 -23.78 9.27 -5.63
CA SER A 444 -24.82 10.29 -5.55
C SER A 444 -24.57 11.29 -4.42
N LYS A 445 -23.71 10.95 -3.45
CA LYS A 445 -23.36 11.78 -2.29
C LYS A 445 -21.88 12.12 -2.16
N VAL A 446 -20.99 11.43 -2.87
CA VAL A 446 -19.55 11.73 -2.90
C VAL A 446 -19.13 12.14 -4.32
N CYS A 447 -18.56 13.34 -4.46
CA CYS A 447 -17.97 13.82 -5.70
C CYS A 447 -16.50 14.21 -5.51
N ILE A 448 -15.66 13.94 -6.50
CA ILE A 448 -14.27 14.40 -6.58
C ILE A 448 -14.15 15.48 -7.66
N LEU A 449 -13.72 16.67 -7.27
CA LEU A 449 -13.40 17.80 -8.14
C LEU A 449 -11.87 17.98 -8.23
N ALA A 450 -11.27 17.25 -9.15
CA ALA A 450 -9.86 17.34 -9.50
C ALA A 450 -9.51 18.68 -10.17
N ARG A 451 -8.23 19.04 -10.17
CA ARG A 451 -7.74 20.30 -10.76
C ARG A 451 -7.74 20.25 -12.28
N SER A 452 -8.07 21.38 -12.88
CA SER A 452 -8.05 21.65 -14.31
C SER A 452 -7.25 22.91 -14.63
N ASP A 453 -6.93 23.16 -15.91
CA ASP A 453 -6.24 24.39 -16.31
C ASP A 453 -7.09 25.63 -16.08
N ASP A 454 -8.43 25.50 -16.16
CA ASP A 454 -9.37 26.59 -15.89
C ASP A 454 -9.31 27.09 -14.44
N ASP A 455 -8.81 26.27 -13.53
CA ASP A 455 -8.68 26.62 -12.12
C ASP A 455 -7.49 27.55 -11.87
N LYS A 456 -6.59 27.74 -12.84
CA LYS A 456 -5.45 28.65 -12.72
C LYS A 456 -5.88 30.09 -12.99
N LYS A 457 -5.24 31.04 -12.31
CA LYS A 457 -5.45 32.47 -12.56
C LYS A 457 -4.99 32.89 -13.96
N ALA A 458 -3.87 32.34 -14.40
CA ALA A 458 -3.28 32.63 -15.71
C ALA A 458 -4.27 32.24 -16.82
N GLY A 459 -4.69 33.23 -17.61
CA GLY A 459 -5.68 33.05 -18.69
C GLY A 459 -7.14 33.21 -18.27
N HIS A 460 -7.43 33.33 -16.97
CA HIS A 460 -8.77 33.48 -16.40
C HIS A 460 -8.88 34.69 -15.44
N GLU A 461 -8.03 35.70 -15.62
CA GLU A 461 -7.91 36.83 -14.69
C GLU A 461 -9.23 37.59 -14.50
N LYS A 462 -10.02 37.75 -15.56
CA LYS A 462 -11.33 38.41 -15.52
C LYS A 462 -12.32 37.64 -14.66
N GLU A 463 -12.32 36.30 -14.73
CA GLU A 463 -13.16 35.47 -13.86
C GLU A 463 -12.70 35.59 -12.41
N TRP A 464 -11.40 35.41 -12.16
CA TRP A 464 -10.82 35.53 -10.83
C TRP A 464 -11.15 36.85 -10.14
N GLN A 465 -11.05 37.97 -10.87
CA GLN A 465 -11.42 39.29 -10.37
C GLN A 465 -12.93 39.42 -10.12
N ARG A 466 -13.77 38.98 -11.07
CA ARG A 466 -15.23 39.06 -10.96
C ARG A 466 -15.77 38.26 -9.78
N GLU A 467 -15.22 37.07 -9.55
CA GLU A 467 -15.70 36.14 -8.52
C GLU A 467 -14.98 36.31 -7.18
N GLY A 468 -13.88 37.06 -7.16
CA GLY A 468 -13.04 37.26 -5.99
C GLY A 468 -12.34 35.98 -5.53
N TYR A 469 -11.88 35.16 -6.47
CA TYR A 469 -11.06 33.98 -6.15
C TYR A 469 -9.72 34.41 -5.57
N LYS A 470 -9.28 33.67 -4.54
CA LYS A 470 -7.99 33.87 -3.85
C LYS A 470 -7.09 32.64 -4.00
N ASN A 471 -7.66 31.48 -4.25
CA ASN A 471 -6.94 30.25 -4.53
C ASN A 471 -7.57 29.44 -5.67
N ASP A 472 -6.84 28.46 -6.18
CA ASP A 472 -7.24 27.62 -7.32
C ASP A 472 -8.29 26.55 -6.98
N LYS A 473 -8.74 26.47 -5.72
CA LYS A 473 -9.87 25.63 -5.32
C LYS A 473 -11.19 26.40 -5.30
N ASP A 474 -11.16 27.73 -5.25
CA ASP A 474 -12.36 28.58 -5.16
C ASP A 474 -13.30 28.40 -6.36
N ARG A 475 -12.75 28.23 -7.58
CA ARG A 475 -13.57 27.98 -8.77
C ARG A 475 -14.37 26.69 -8.64
N ARG A 476 -13.76 25.61 -8.15
CA ARG A 476 -14.42 24.31 -7.94
C ARG A 476 -15.48 24.37 -6.84
N ARG A 477 -15.23 25.09 -5.74
CA ARG A 477 -16.26 25.38 -4.73
C ARG A 477 -17.45 26.08 -5.34
N LYS A 478 -17.21 27.11 -6.14
CA LYS A 478 -18.30 27.85 -6.81
C LYS A 478 -19.10 26.97 -7.78
N LEU A 479 -18.42 26.19 -8.61
CA LEU A 479 -19.09 25.26 -9.54
C LEU A 479 -19.97 24.28 -8.77
N PHE A 480 -19.49 23.77 -7.65
CA PHE A 480 -20.25 22.90 -6.76
C PHE A 480 -21.48 23.61 -6.17
N GLU A 481 -21.27 24.76 -5.51
CA GLU A 481 -22.35 25.51 -4.84
C GLU A 481 -23.44 25.99 -5.80
N THR A 482 -23.10 26.17 -7.08
CA THR A 482 -24.04 26.60 -8.12
C THR A 482 -24.66 25.43 -8.91
N GLY A 483 -24.32 24.18 -8.60
CA GLY A 483 -24.82 23.00 -9.31
C GLY A 483 -24.29 22.87 -10.74
N LYS A 484 -23.11 23.42 -11.01
CA LYS A 484 -22.44 23.44 -12.33
C LYS A 484 -21.18 22.59 -12.39
N ALA A 485 -20.91 21.83 -11.34
CA ALA A 485 -19.77 20.92 -11.21
C ALA A 485 -19.94 19.64 -12.04
N SER A 486 -19.99 19.75 -13.38
CA SER A 486 -20.33 18.64 -14.27
C SER A 486 -19.44 17.41 -14.15
N ALA A 487 -18.20 17.57 -13.67
CA ALA A 487 -17.32 16.46 -13.32
C ALA A 487 -17.95 15.46 -12.32
N CYS A 488 -18.90 15.89 -11.49
CA CYS A 488 -19.62 15.01 -10.56
C CYS A 488 -20.61 14.05 -11.25
N TRP A 489 -20.96 14.27 -12.52
CA TRP A 489 -21.89 13.44 -13.29
C TRP A 489 -21.46 13.22 -14.75
N ALA A 490 -20.22 13.55 -15.12
CA ALA A 490 -19.76 13.47 -16.50
C ALA A 490 -19.82 12.05 -17.10
N ASN A 491 -19.77 11.01 -16.25
CA ASN A 491 -19.83 9.60 -16.64
C ASN A 491 -21.17 8.94 -16.28
N ASP A 492 -22.24 9.74 -16.17
CA ASP A 492 -23.55 9.28 -15.73
C ASP A 492 -24.36 8.62 -16.86
N GLY A 493 -24.20 7.30 -17.02
CA GLY A 493 -24.87 6.55 -18.08
C GLY A 493 -26.40 6.50 -17.98
N ASN A 494 -26.99 6.83 -16.82
CA ASN A 494 -28.45 6.71 -16.59
C ASN A 494 -29.11 8.00 -16.04
N GLY A 495 -28.38 9.11 -15.92
CA GLY A 495 -28.91 10.40 -15.45
C GLY A 495 -29.13 10.50 -13.94
N ALA A 496 -28.83 9.46 -13.16
CA ALA A 496 -29.06 9.45 -11.72
C ALA A 496 -28.11 10.40 -10.96
N LEU A 497 -26.84 10.46 -11.37
CA LEU A 497 -25.85 11.35 -10.75
C LEU A 497 -26.15 12.82 -11.08
N GLU A 498 -26.52 13.11 -12.32
CA GLU A 498 -26.89 14.46 -12.77
C GLU A 498 -28.05 15.00 -11.93
N SER A 499 -29.10 14.21 -11.72
CA SER A 499 -30.23 14.60 -10.86
C SER A 499 -29.83 14.94 -9.41
N SER A 500 -28.73 14.34 -8.94
CA SER A 500 -28.21 14.53 -7.59
C SER A 500 -27.31 15.77 -7.47
N TRP A 501 -26.55 16.09 -8.53
CA TRP A 501 -25.47 17.06 -8.51
C TRP A 501 -25.72 18.35 -9.31
N ALA A 502 -26.60 18.33 -10.32
CA ALA A 502 -26.94 19.49 -11.15
C ALA A 502 -27.95 20.43 -10.47
N LYS A 503 -27.68 20.78 -9.21
CA LYS A 503 -28.48 21.70 -8.38
C LYS A 503 -27.59 22.39 -7.35
N PRO A 504 -27.97 23.56 -6.82
CA PRO A 504 -27.17 24.24 -5.81
C PRO A 504 -26.99 23.41 -4.52
N HIS A 505 -25.79 23.46 -3.95
CA HIS A 505 -25.43 22.85 -2.65
C HIS A 505 -24.87 23.92 -1.73
N LYS A 506 -24.95 23.69 -0.41
CA LYS A 506 -24.34 24.57 0.59
C LYS A 506 -23.21 23.85 1.30
N ILE A 507 -21.98 24.32 1.12
CA ILE A 507 -20.87 23.83 1.92
C ILE A 507 -20.96 24.46 3.31
N LYS A 508 -20.91 23.62 4.35
CA LYS A 508 -21.08 24.03 5.76
C LYS A 508 -19.83 23.79 6.62
N LEU A 509 -18.89 22.99 6.11
CA LEU A 509 -17.66 22.63 6.80
C LEU A 509 -16.56 22.40 5.75
N TRP A 510 -15.36 22.87 6.04
CA TRP A 510 -14.17 22.67 5.22
C TRP A 510 -13.09 22.00 6.04
N VAL A 511 -12.54 20.91 5.50
CA VAL A 511 -11.45 20.15 6.11
C VAL A 511 -10.32 20.06 5.10
N GLY A 512 -9.11 20.40 5.51
CA GLY A 512 -7.93 20.37 4.65
C GLY A 512 -6.65 20.41 5.45
N ASP A 513 -5.49 20.27 4.83
CA ASP A 513 -4.19 20.42 5.47
C ASP A 513 -3.55 21.79 5.17
N ASN A 514 -4.07 22.48 4.15
CA ASN A 514 -3.56 23.73 3.65
C ASN A 514 -4.55 24.89 3.87
N VAL A 515 -4.03 26.10 4.11
CA VAL A 515 -4.88 27.30 4.16
C VAL A 515 -5.63 27.58 2.85
N LEU A 516 -5.12 27.09 1.71
CA LEU A 516 -5.79 27.17 0.41
C LEU A 516 -6.98 26.21 0.29
N ASP A 517 -7.16 25.31 1.26
CA ASP A 517 -8.35 24.45 1.38
C ASP A 517 -9.51 25.15 2.07
N LEU A 518 -9.31 26.40 2.48
CA LEU A 518 -10.35 27.28 2.98
C LEU A 518 -10.86 28.19 1.84
N PRO A 519 -12.14 28.57 1.83
CA PRO A 519 -12.71 29.40 0.79
C PRO A 519 -12.13 30.81 0.84
N LYS A 520 -11.70 31.34 -0.31
CA LYS A 520 -11.24 32.72 -0.50
C LYS A 520 -10.10 33.13 0.44
N VAL A 521 -9.19 32.20 0.70
CA VAL A 521 -7.96 32.43 1.46
C VAL A 521 -6.74 32.41 0.53
N SER A 522 -5.84 33.38 0.72
CA SER A 522 -4.51 33.44 0.09
C SER A 522 -3.44 33.08 1.13
N ALA A 523 -2.42 32.29 0.73
CA ALA A 523 -1.33 31.90 1.62
C ALA A 523 -0.50 33.11 2.10
N ASP A 524 -0.22 34.07 1.22
CA ASP A 524 0.53 35.27 1.56
C ASP A 524 -0.26 36.19 2.51
N GLU A 525 -1.56 36.37 2.26
CA GLU A 525 -2.45 37.18 3.12
C GLU A 525 -2.55 36.52 4.50
N ALA A 526 -2.82 35.21 4.54
CA ALA A 526 -2.88 34.40 5.76
C ALA A 526 -1.60 34.50 6.60
N ARG A 527 -0.42 34.51 5.96
CA ARG A 527 0.86 34.70 6.65
C ARG A 527 1.02 36.11 7.20
N ARG A 528 0.82 37.14 6.38
CA ARG A 528 1.09 38.54 6.76
C ARG A 528 0.14 39.05 7.84
N GLU A 529 -1.13 38.68 7.74
CA GLU A 529 -2.20 39.19 8.62
C GLU A 529 -2.51 38.22 9.77
N GLY A 530 -1.87 37.05 9.78
CA GLY A 530 -2.05 36.00 10.78
C GLY A 530 -3.48 35.47 10.84
N LEU A 531 -3.85 34.90 11.99
CA LEU A 531 -5.19 34.34 12.24
C LEU A 531 -6.30 35.42 12.22
N GLY A 532 -5.99 36.72 12.12
CA GLY A 532 -6.99 37.78 12.01
C GLY A 532 -7.68 37.85 10.65
N ALA A 533 -6.97 37.47 9.57
CA ALA A 533 -7.52 37.39 8.22
C ALA A 533 -8.22 36.05 7.94
N LEU A 534 -7.77 34.99 8.61
CA LEU A 534 -8.42 33.69 8.61
C LEU A 534 -9.54 33.77 9.64
N LYS A 535 -10.79 34.02 9.23
CA LYS A 535 -11.93 33.88 10.14
C LYS A 535 -12.06 32.42 10.57
N PHE A 536 -11.21 31.91 11.46
CA PHE A 536 -11.30 30.57 12.01
C PHE A 536 -12.53 30.51 12.91
N GLY A 537 -13.63 30.06 12.30
CA GLY A 537 -14.83 29.64 12.99
C GLY A 537 -14.86 28.13 13.19
N PRO A 538 -15.94 27.61 13.78
CA PRO A 538 -16.14 26.17 13.98
C PRO A 538 -16.26 25.38 12.66
N ASP A 539 -16.36 26.06 11.52
CA ASP A 539 -16.58 25.47 10.19
C ASP A 539 -15.28 25.14 9.44
N TYR A 540 -14.11 25.36 10.04
CA TYR A 540 -12.81 25.10 9.42
C TYR A 540 -11.98 24.16 10.29
N ILE A 541 -11.53 23.05 9.71
CA ILE A 541 -10.67 22.06 10.35
C ILE A 541 -9.39 21.92 9.53
N LEU A 542 -8.24 22.27 10.11
CA LEU A 542 -6.94 22.08 9.48
C LEU A 542 -6.19 20.89 10.07
N ILE A 543 -5.85 19.93 9.22
CA ILE A 543 -5.04 18.76 9.53
C ILE A 543 -3.55 19.13 9.41
N PRO A 544 -2.68 18.74 10.34
CA PRO A 544 -1.27 19.14 10.28
C PRO A 544 -0.51 18.40 9.18
N ASN A 545 0.08 19.13 8.24
CA ASN A 545 0.98 18.58 7.22
C ASN A 545 2.36 19.28 7.23
N PRO A 546 3.40 18.65 7.82
CA PRO A 546 4.77 19.16 7.81
C PRO A 546 5.60 18.61 6.64
N LEU A 547 5.02 17.84 5.73
CA LEU A 547 5.74 17.20 4.62
C LEU A 547 5.97 18.19 3.48
N TYR A 548 4.90 18.88 3.09
CA TYR A 548 4.88 19.85 2.01
C TYR A 548 3.65 20.74 2.11
N GLY A 549 3.58 21.75 1.24
CA GLY A 549 2.42 22.62 1.10
C GLY A 549 2.80 24.01 0.64
N SER A 550 1.79 24.88 0.50
CA SER A 550 1.98 26.30 0.19
C SER A 550 2.94 27.03 1.13
N TRP A 551 3.11 26.55 2.37
CA TRP A 551 3.99 27.13 3.38
C TRP A 551 5.49 26.99 3.05
N VAL A 552 5.89 26.01 2.22
CA VAL A 552 7.30 25.74 1.87
C VAL A 552 7.93 26.87 1.05
N VAL A 553 7.14 27.52 0.18
CA VAL A 553 7.63 28.55 -0.74
C VAL A 553 7.55 29.97 -0.18
N ASN A 554 6.94 30.15 0.99
CA ASN A 554 6.78 31.46 1.59
C ASN A 554 8.11 31.91 2.23
N GLN A 555 8.72 32.99 1.75
CA GLN A 555 10.00 33.49 2.30
C GLN A 555 9.89 33.90 3.78
N PRO A 556 10.89 33.58 4.64
CA PRO A 556 10.95 33.89 6.09
C PRO A 556 10.51 35.30 6.48
#